data_AF-A0AAU2RYY1-F1
#
_entry.id   AF-A0AAU2RYY1-F1
#
_cell.length_a   1.000
_cell.length_b   1.000
_cell.length_c   1.000
_cell.angle_alpha   90.00
_cell.angle_beta   90.00
_cell.angle_gamma   90.00
#
_symmetry.space_group_name_H-M   'P 1'
#
loop_
_entity.id
_entity.type
_entity.pdbx_description
1 polymer ?
#
loop_
_entity_poly.entity_id
_entity_poly.type
_entity_poly.pdbx_seq_one_letter_code
_entity_poly.pdbx_strand_id
1 'polypeptide(L)'
;MSSVRRKILGFATVFATVATMMATATPANAATYPCERSGSIIPCTTVTGIDPGSWLLVRTGPGYGYGPIEQAYSRMYNGNEVGLDCWTTGDGAYDNPDYRYWMRVELPNSRGGYVNDWYLNSGSPDVWKQQVEQCRA
;
A
#
# COMPACT_ATOMS: atom_id res chain seq x y z
N MET A 1 50.42 -59.03 -3.54
CA MET A 1 49.11 -58.34 -3.36
C MET A 1 49.41 -56.95 -2.83
N SER A 2 49.18 -55.94 -3.67
CA SER A 2 49.52 -54.53 -3.42
C SER A 2 48.62 -53.95 -2.34
N SER A 3 49.18 -53.21 -1.37
CA SER A 3 48.38 -52.43 -0.43
C SER A 3 48.91 -51.01 -0.31
N VAL A 4 47.96 -50.08 -0.26
CA VAL A 4 47.98 -48.73 -0.79
C VAL A 4 48.34 -47.72 0.30
N ARG A 5 49.24 -46.77 -0.02
CA ARG A 5 49.43 -45.54 0.77
C ARG A 5 48.22 -44.61 0.59
N ARG A 6 47.62 -44.15 1.69
CA ARG A 6 46.84 -42.89 1.71
C ARG A 6 47.23 -42.06 2.93
N LYS A 7 47.88 -40.92 2.67
CA LYS A 7 48.02 -39.80 3.61
C LYS A 7 46.75 -38.95 3.47
N ILE A 8 46.00 -38.75 4.55
CA ILE A 8 44.86 -37.84 4.58
C ILE A 8 45.31 -36.58 5.32
N LEU A 9 45.45 -35.48 4.58
CA LEU A 9 45.60 -34.13 5.13
C LEU A 9 44.22 -33.65 5.57
N GLY A 10 44.03 -33.45 6.87
CA GLY A 10 42.82 -32.85 7.44
C GLY A 10 42.85 -31.34 7.24
N PHE A 11 41.92 -30.83 6.43
CA PHE A 11 41.63 -29.40 6.33
C PHE A 11 40.66 -29.01 7.46
N ALA A 12 41.07 -28.09 8.31
CA ALA A 12 40.21 -27.48 9.32
C ALA A 12 39.32 -26.42 8.67
N THR A 13 38.03 -26.72 8.49
CA THR A 13 37.01 -25.75 8.07
C THR A 13 36.55 -24.92 9.25
N VAL A 14 36.83 -23.61 9.20
CA VAL A 14 36.30 -22.60 10.12
C VAL A 14 34.80 -22.42 9.84
N PHE A 15 33.95 -22.71 10.82
CA PHE A 15 32.52 -22.40 10.75
C PHE A 15 32.33 -20.91 11.01
N ALA A 16 31.99 -20.14 9.96
CA ALA A 16 31.50 -18.77 10.09
C ALA A 16 29.98 -18.83 10.33
N THR A 17 29.54 -18.52 11.55
CA THR A 17 28.13 -18.33 11.89
C THR A 17 27.65 -16.97 11.37
N VAL A 18 26.92 -16.96 10.26
CA VAL A 18 26.20 -15.78 9.78
C VAL A 18 24.96 -15.61 10.66
N ALA A 19 25.00 -14.65 11.58
CA ALA A 19 23.82 -14.21 12.30
C ALA A 19 22.92 -13.44 11.32
N THR A 20 21.91 -14.12 10.78
CA THR A 20 20.78 -13.46 10.11
C THR A 20 20.05 -12.63 11.15
N MET A 21 20.36 -11.33 11.21
CA MET A 21 19.51 -10.37 11.89
C MET A 21 18.19 -10.35 11.12
N MET A 22 17.17 -11.01 11.66
CA MET A 22 15.79 -10.77 11.27
C MET A 22 15.46 -9.35 11.72
N ALA A 23 15.80 -8.36 10.91
CA ALA A 23 15.28 -7.03 11.05
C ALA A 23 13.77 -7.14 10.90
N THR A 24 13.03 -7.07 12.00
CA THR A 24 11.61 -6.77 11.94
C THR A 24 11.52 -5.37 11.37
N ALA A 25 11.32 -5.27 10.05
CA ALA A 25 10.96 -4.03 9.41
C ALA A 25 9.70 -3.54 10.12
N THR A 26 9.86 -2.53 10.99
CA THR A 26 8.72 -1.75 11.46
C THR A 26 8.08 -1.16 10.20
N PRO A 27 6.75 -1.22 10.03
CA PRO A 27 6.12 -0.61 8.87
C PRO A 27 6.55 0.86 8.84
N ALA A 28 7.28 1.23 7.80
CA ALA A 28 7.74 2.60 7.61
C ALA A 28 6.50 3.49 7.44
N ASN A 29 6.10 4.19 8.50
CA ASN A 29 5.15 5.31 8.52
C ASN A 29 3.93 5.20 7.60
N ALA A 30 3.29 4.02 7.54
CA ALA A 30 1.99 3.87 6.90
C ALA A 30 0.92 4.24 7.92
N ALA A 31 0.49 5.49 7.87
CA ALA A 31 -0.52 6.05 8.76
C ALA A 31 -1.19 7.26 8.10
N THR A 32 -2.44 7.48 8.49
CA THR A 32 -3.15 8.73 8.21
C THR A 32 -2.64 9.87 9.09
N TYR A 33 -2.80 11.09 8.59
CA TYR A 33 -2.51 12.32 9.33
C TYR A 33 -3.62 13.35 9.10
N PRO A 34 -3.90 14.24 10.06
CA PRO A 34 -4.91 15.29 9.86
C PRO A 34 -4.44 16.27 8.78
N CYS A 35 -5.32 16.62 7.84
CA CYS A 35 -5.08 17.72 6.90
C CYS A 35 -6.36 18.51 6.61
N GLU A 36 -6.22 19.76 6.15
CA GLU A 36 -7.35 20.60 5.79
C GLU A 36 -7.79 20.32 4.34
N ARG A 37 -9.09 20.07 4.16
CA ARG A 37 -9.76 19.81 2.88
C ARG A 37 -11.15 20.40 2.90
N SER A 38 -11.50 21.18 1.87
CA SER A 38 -12.79 21.88 1.75
C SER A 38 -13.28 22.56 3.04
N GLY A 39 -12.37 23.15 3.82
CA GLY A 39 -12.68 23.83 5.09
C GLY A 39 -12.92 22.91 6.30
N SER A 40 -12.62 21.62 6.20
CA SER A 40 -12.70 20.64 7.29
C SER A 40 -11.35 19.97 7.52
N ILE A 41 -11.06 19.59 8.77
CA ILE A 41 -9.89 18.75 9.10
C ILE A 41 -10.33 17.29 8.97
N ILE A 42 -9.75 16.57 8.03
CA ILE A 42 -10.05 15.16 7.76
C ILE A 42 -8.76 14.31 7.77
N PRO A 43 -8.85 12.97 7.91
CA PRO A 43 -7.70 12.10 7.75
C PRO A 43 -7.20 12.14 6.30
N CYS A 44 -5.90 12.26 6.12
CA CYS A 44 -5.24 12.31 4.83
C CYS A 44 -4.09 11.30 4.76
N THR A 45 -3.72 10.93 3.55
CA THR A 45 -2.61 10.01 3.29
C THR A 45 -2.05 10.27 1.89
N THR A 46 -1.03 9.51 1.49
CA THR A 46 -0.40 9.61 0.18
C THR A 46 -0.57 8.33 -0.63
N VAL A 47 -0.62 8.47 -1.94
CA VAL A 47 -0.59 7.35 -2.88
C VAL A 47 0.80 6.71 -2.87
N THR A 48 0.83 5.38 -2.91
CA THR A 48 2.06 4.58 -2.89
C THR A 48 1.91 3.29 -3.69
N GLY A 49 3.01 2.58 -3.92
CA GLY A 49 3.00 1.26 -4.55
C GLY A 49 2.65 1.24 -6.03
N ILE A 50 2.65 2.40 -6.71
CA ILE A 50 2.41 2.48 -8.16
C ILE A 50 3.73 2.30 -8.92
N ASP A 51 3.73 1.44 -9.93
CA ASP A 51 4.90 1.20 -10.78
C ASP A 51 5.35 2.47 -11.53
N PRO A 52 6.67 2.63 -11.80
CA PRO A 52 7.17 3.72 -12.62
C PRO A 52 6.51 3.77 -14.00
N GLY A 53 5.99 4.93 -14.39
CA GLY A 53 5.29 5.13 -15.66
C GLY A 53 3.79 4.80 -15.63
N SER A 54 3.29 4.26 -14.52
CA SER A 54 1.87 3.97 -14.27
C SER A 54 1.21 5.05 -13.40
N TRP A 55 -0.10 4.93 -13.21
CA TRP A 55 -0.87 5.79 -12.31
C TRP A 55 -1.99 5.00 -11.63
N LEU A 56 -2.38 5.45 -10.44
CA LEU A 56 -3.61 5.03 -9.78
C LEU A 56 -4.80 5.78 -10.41
N LEU A 57 -5.81 5.04 -10.84
CA LEU A 57 -7.02 5.64 -11.40
C LEU A 57 -8.06 5.90 -10.30
N VAL A 58 -8.50 7.16 -10.17
CA VAL A 58 -9.64 7.55 -9.33
C VAL A 58 -10.93 7.29 -10.11
N ARG A 59 -11.82 6.51 -9.50
CA ARG A 59 -13.01 5.95 -10.16
C ARG A 59 -14.30 6.53 -9.62
N THR A 60 -15.36 6.39 -10.40
CA THR A 60 -16.72 6.79 -10.00
C THR A 60 -17.37 5.84 -8.99
N GLY A 61 -16.81 4.65 -8.79
CA GLY A 61 -17.27 3.67 -7.80
C GLY A 61 -16.16 2.70 -7.35
N PRO A 62 -16.42 1.90 -6.30
CA PRO A 62 -15.42 1.04 -5.65
C PRO A 62 -15.18 -0.26 -6.42
N GLY A 63 -14.64 -0.15 -7.64
CA GLY A 63 -14.34 -1.33 -8.45
C GLY A 63 -13.72 -1.00 -9.79
N TYR A 64 -13.09 -1.99 -10.42
CA TYR A 64 -12.38 -1.83 -11.69
C TYR A 64 -13.32 -1.71 -12.90
N GLY A 65 -14.59 -2.12 -12.75
CA GLY A 65 -15.63 -1.90 -13.75
C GLY A 65 -16.14 -0.45 -13.83
N TYR A 66 -15.86 0.39 -12.84
CA TYR A 66 -16.27 1.80 -12.84
C TYR A 66 -15.32 2.66 -13.65
N GLY A 67 -15.87 3.59 -14.43
CA GLY A 67 -15.10 4.55 -15.22
C GLY A 67 -14.33 5.55 -14.34
N PRO A 68 -13.35 6.25 -14.92
CA PRO A 68 -12.65 7.32 -14.22
C PRO A 68 -13.61 8.46 -13.85
N ILE A 69 -13.25 9.24 -12.83
CA ILE A 69 -13.81 10.59 -12.68
C ILE A 69 -13.35 11.48 -13.86
N GLU A 70 -13.62 12.79 -13.81
CA GLU A 70 -13.15 13.73 -14.83
C GLU A 70 -11.65 13.56 -15.15
N GLN A 71 -11.34 13.45 -16.45
CA GLN A 71 -10.05 12.96 -16.93
C GLN A 71 -8.85 13.72 -16.35
N ALA A 72 -8.98 15.05 -16.21
CA ALA A 72 -7.95 15.93 -15.67
C ALA A 72 -7.55 15.64 -14.21
N TYR A 73 -8.38 14.90 -13.46
CA TYR A 73 -8.19 14.62 -12.03
C TYR A 73 -8.17 13.11 -11.73
N SER A 74 -8.40 12.29 -12.74
CA SER A 74 -8.57 10.84 -12.58
C SER A 74 -7.28 10.08 -12.33
N ARG A 75 -6.10 10.70 -12.46
CA ARG A 75 -4.80 10.02 -12.36
C ARG A 75 -4.00 10.53 -11.17
N MET A 76 -3.57 9.60 -10.33
CA MET A 76 -2.74 9.87 -9.17
C MET A 76 -1.43 9.08 -9.27
N TYR A 77 -0.37 9.66 -8.76
CA TYR A 77 1.00 9.14 -8.77
C TYR A 77 1.51 9.01 -7.33
N ASN A 78 2.57 8.22 -7.14
CA ASN A 78 3.21 8.09 -5.83
C ASN A 78 3.52 9.47 -5.22
N GLY A 79 3.16 9.64 -3.95
CA GLY A 79 3.32 10.89 -3.21
C GLY A 79 2.19 11.89 -3.37
N ASN A 80 1.21 11.68 -4.27
CA ASN A 80 0.02 12.53 -4.28
C ASN A 80 -0.80 12.36 -3.00
N GLU A 81 -1.17 13.46 -2.36
CA GLU A 81 -1.97 13.48 -1.14
C GLU A 81 -3.46 13.41 -1.44
N VAL A 82 -4.19 12.60 -0.67
CA VAL A 82 -5.63 12.45 -0.72
C VAL A 82 -6.24 12.62 0.67
N GLY A 83 -7.41 13.26 0.74
CA GLY A 83 -8.26 13.20 1.93
C GLY A 83 -9.09 11.93 1.91
N LEU A 84 -9.33 11.32 3.07
CA LEU A 84 -10.15 10.12 3.24
C LEU A 84 -11.51 10.53 3.81
N ASP A 85 -12.54 10.46 2.99
CA ASP A 85 -13.90 10.84 3.38
C ASP A 85 -14.64 9.66 4.04
N CYS A 86 -14.73 8.53 3.34
CA CYS A 86 -15.34 7.32 3.86
C CYS A 86 -14.75 6.07 3.20
N TRP A 87 -14.95 4.90 3.80
CA TRP A 87 -14.52 3.62 3.24
C TRP A 87 -15.69 2.72 2.86
N THR A 88 -15.47 1.84 1.89
CA THR A 88 -16.42 0.78 1.52
C THR A 88 -15.66 -0.47 1.05
N THR A 89 -16.39 -1.54 0.76
CA THR A 89 -15.83 -2.72 0.11
C THR A 89 -16.22 -2.77 -1.36
N GLY A 90 -15.38 -3.41 -2.17
CA GLY A 90 -15.52 -3.44 -3.62
C GLY A 90 -14.81 -4.61 -4.27
N ASP A 91 -14.29 -4.40 -5.46
CA ASP A 91 -13.37 -5.36 -6.10
C ASP A 91 -12.08 -5.48 -5.28
N GLY A 92 -11.40 -6.62 -5.37
CA GLY A 92 -10.04 -6.76 -4.84
C GLY A 92 -9.05 -5.81 -5.50
N ALA A 93 -7.91 -5.52 -4.90
CA ALA A 93 -6.83 -4.80 -5.56
C ALA A 93 -6.25 -5.64 -6.71
N TYR A 94 -5.69 -4.98 -7.73
CA TYR A 94 -5.13 -5.67 -8.90
C TYR A 94 -3.99 -6.62 -8.50
N ASP A 95 -3.11 -6.17 -7.60
CA ASP A 95 -1.98 -6.97 -7.10
C ASP A 95 -2.33 -7.84 -5.89
N ASN A 96 -3.50 -7.62 -5.29
CA ASN A 96 -4.02 -8.42 -4.18
C ASN A 96 -5.56 -8.51 -4.25
N PRO A 97 -6.10 -9.50 -4.99
CA PRO A 97 -7.55 -9.66 -5.16
C PRO A 97 -8.34 -9.91 -3.87
N ASP A 98 -7.68 -10.33 -2.79
CA ASP A 98 -8.33 -10.53 -1.49
C ASP A 98 -8.45 -9.22 -0.68
N TYR A 99 -7.70 -8.18 -1.06
CA TYR A 99 -7.77 -6.86 -0.42
C TYR A 99 -8.85 -5.97 -1.06
N ARG A 100 -10.01 -5.92 -0.41
CA ARG A 100 -11.24 -5.36 -1.00
C ARG A 100 -11.65 -3.99 -0.47
N TYR A 101 -10.77 -3.29 0.25
CA TYR A 101 -11.09 -1.98 0.83
C TYR A 101 -10.88 -0.85 -0.17
N TRP A 102 -11.90 -0.02 -0.32
CA TRP A 102 -11.87 1.18 -1.17
C TRP A 102 -12.15 2.42 -0.32
N MET A 103 -11.40 3.48 -0.60
CA MET A 103 -11.58 4.79 0.00
C MET A 103 -12.28 5.72 -0.98
N ARG A 104 -13.35 6.38 -0.54
CA ARG A 104 -13.81 7.61 -1.17
C ARG A 104 -12.82 8.71 -0.77
N VAL A 105 -12.12 9.25 -1.76
CA VAL A 105 -11.09 10.26 -1.57
C VAL A 105 -11.56 11.63 -1.97
N GLU A 106 -11.14 12.63 -1.20
CA GLU A 106 -11.25 14.04 -1.54
C GLU A 106 -9.94 14.52 -2.19
N LEU A 107 -10.09 15.13 -3.37
CA LEU A 107 -9.05 15.74 -4.18
C LEU A 107 -9.15 17.27 -4.10
N PRO A 108 -8.10 18.01 -4.50
CA PRO A 108 -8.19 19.46 -4.62
C PRO A 108 -9.40 19.93 -5.46
N ASN A 109 -9.99 21.07 -5.08
CA ASN A 109 -11.20 21.64 -5.68
C ASN A 109 -12.49 20.84 -5.41
N SER A 110 -12.59 20.18 -4.25
CA SER A 110 -13.81 19.47 -3.80
C SER A 110 -14.28 18.37 -4.75
N ARG A 111 -13.33 17.80 -5.51
CA ARG A 111 -13.55 16.66 -6.39
C ARG A 111 -13.31 15.39 -5.60
N GLY A 112 -13.91 14.28 -6.02
CA GLY A 112 -13.67 13.02 -5.33
C GLY A 112 -14.14 11.81 -6.10
N GLY A 113 -13.65 10.66 -5.68
CA GLY A 113 -13.97 9.36 -6.26
C GLY A 113 -13.40 8.25 -5.41
N TYR A 114 -13.30 7.05 -5.97
CA TYR A 114 -12.87 5.87 -5.25
C TYR A 114 -11.50 5.40 -5.73
N VAL A 115 -10.65 5.02 -4.77
CA VAL A 115 -9.39 4.31 -5.01
C VAL A 115 -9.29 3.13 -4.06
N ASN A 116 -8.61 2.06 -4.48
CA ASN A 116 -8.36 0.92 -3.59
C ASN A 116 -7.28 1.30 -2.58
N ASP A 117 -7.53 1.06 -1.30
CA ASP A 117 -6.66 1.43 -0.18
C ASP A 117 -5.30 0.71 -0.21
N TRP A 118 -5.20 -0.41 -0.94
CA TRP A 118 -3.93 -1.10 -1.20
C TRP A 118 -2.84 -0.20 -1.80
N TYR A 119 -3.24 0.86 -2.51
CA TYR A 119 -2.35 1.84 -3.14
C TYR A 119 -2.22 3.14 -2.33
N LEU A 120 -2.59 3.12 -1.05
CA LEU A 120 -2.47 4.24 -0.12
C LEU A 120 -1.52 3.91 1.02
N ASN A 121 -0.83 4.92 1.53
CA ASN A 121 0.04 4.81 2.69
C ASN A 121 -0.75 5.01 4.01
N SER A 122 -2.00 4.52 4.06
CA SER A 122 -2.95 4.73 5.16
C SER A 122 -2.72 3.82 6.36
N GLY A 123 -1.95 2.74 6.19
CA GLY A 123 -1.72 1.72 7.20
C GLY A 123 -2.73 0.57 7.15
N SER A 124 -2.86 -0.17 8.25
CA SER A 124 -3.79 -1.30 8.33
C SER A 124 -5.25 -0.83 8.44
N PRO A 125 -6.23 -1.56 7.86
CA PRO A 125 -7.65 -1.35 8.10
C PRO A 125 -8.05 -1.18 9.55
N ASP A 126 -7.43 -1.92 10.46
CA ASP A 126 -7.77 -1.84 11.89
C ASP A 126 -7.41 -0.49 12.52
N VAL A 127 -6.49 0.26 11.90
CA VAL A 127 -6.08 1.59 12.33
C VAL A 127 -6.97 2.65 11.70
N TRP A 128 -7.07 2.70 10.37
CA TRP A 128 -7.79 3.79 9.70
C TRP A 128 -9.31 3.68 9.88
N LYS A 129 -9.89 2.49 10.12
CA LYS A 129 -11.33 2.35 10.41
C LYS A 129 -11.77 3.02 11.71
N GLN A 130 -10.84 3.33 12.60
CA GLN A 130 -11.12 4.07 13.83
C GLN A 130 -11.28 5.58 13.55
N GLN A 131 -10.87 6.05 12.37
CA GLN A 131 -10.79 7.47 12.01
C GLN A 131 -11.65 7.82 10.80
N VAL A 132 -11.86 6.86 9.89
CA VAL A 132 -12.64 7.00 8.66
C VAL A 132 -13.91 6.17 8.79
N GLU A 133 -15.07 6.80 8.63
CA GLU A 133 -16.35 6.11 8.72
C GLU A 133 -16.67 5.31 7.44
N GLN A 134 -17.56 4.33 7.55
CA GLN A 134 -18.03 3.61 6.39
C GLN A 134 -18.96 4.49 5.55
N CYS A 135 -18.84 4.43 4.22
CA CYS A 135 -19.70 5.17 3.31
C CYS A 135 -21.17 4.78 3.50
N ARG A 136 -22.04 5.80 3.52
CA ARG A 136 -23.49 5.60 3.55
C ARG A 136 -23.97 5.01 2.22
N ALA A 137 -24.93 4.10 2.30
CA ALA A 137 -25.58 3.48 1.14
C ALA A 137 -26.59 4.42 0.47
#